data_AF-A0A8J4A8Y2-F1
#
_entry.id   AF-A0A8J4A8Y2-F1
#
_cell.length_a   1.000
_cell.length_b   1.000
_cell.length_c   1.000
_cell.angle_alpha   90.00
_cell.angle_beta   90.00
_cell.angle_gamma   90.00
#
_symmetry.space_group_name_H-M   'P 1'
#
loop_
_entity.id
_entity.type
_entity.pdbx_description
1 polymer ?
#
loop_
_entity_poly.entity_id
_entity_poly.type
_entity_poly.pdbx_seq_one_letter_code
_entity_poly.pdbx_strand_id
1 'polypeptide(L)'
;MAAVVGLRTIVDVDEAASSGRRLSASVRHEAVLADGRRVLLLDDRGWGASGPPGIWAATSVADVEATARTVVGPDEPFDGHTAADMAADHWAQLADVLRRAGVTVDAARLARLPHEVVLSDRFRARLGAR
;
A
#
# COMPACT_ATOMS: atom_id res chain seq x y z
N MET A 1 -11.15 22.71 6.28
CA MET A 1 -10.84 21.32 5.87
C MET A 1 -9.34 21.16 5.86
N ALA A 2 -8.80 20.05 6.39
CA ALA A 2 -7.36 19.81 6.38
C ALA A 2 -6.92 19.31 5.00
N ALA A 3 -5.77 19.81 4.52
CA ALA A 3 -5.18 19.38 3.25
C ALA A 3 -4.58 17.98 3.37
N VAL A 4 -4.58 17.21 2.29
CA VAL A 4 -3.83 15.95 2.21
C VAL A 4 -2.34 16.28 1.99
N VAL A 5 -1.48 15.78 2.87
CA VAL A 5 -0.04 16.08 2.87
C VAL A 5 0.82 14.88 2.50
N GLY A 6 0.25 13.68 2.49
CA GLY A 6 0.98 12.47 2.17
C GLY A 6 0.07 11.26 2.01
N LEU A 7 0.67 10.19 1.52
CA LEU A 7 0.12 8.85 1.50
C LEU A 7 0.93 7.97 2.45
N ARG A 8 0.25 7.07 3.15
CA ARG A 8 0.88 6.09 4.02
C ARG A 8 0.34 4.71 3.75
N THR A 9 1.24 3.76 3.56
CA THR A 9 0.91 2.35 3.41
C THR A 9 1.42 1.57 4.58
N ILE A 10 0.54 0.85 5.25
CA ILE A 10 0.87 0.01 6.39
C ILE A 10 0.87 -1.43 5.91
N VAL A 11 2.04 -2.06 6.00
CA VAL A 11 2.22 -3.48 5.67
C VAL A 11 2.17 -4.26 6.95
N ASP A 12 1.37 -5.31 6.94
CA ASP A 12 1.19 -6.16 8.09
C ASP A 12 1.13 -7.65 7.74
N VAL A 13 1.46 -8.51 8.70
CA VAL A 13 1.52 -9.95 8.45
C VAL A 13 0.13 -10.56 8.59
N ASP A 14 -0.24 -11.37 7.60
CA ASP A 14 -1.34 -12.31 7.72
C ASP A 14 -0.78 -13.62 8.30
N GLU A 15 -0.83 -13.73 9.63
CA GLU A 15 -0.27 -14.86 10.38
C GLU A 15 -0.89 -16.20 9.95
N ALA A 16 -2.21 -16.22 9.69
CA ALA A 16 -2.93 -17.45 9.38
C ALA A 16 -2.47 -18.05 8.04
N ALA A 17 -2.06 -17.21 7.09
CA ALA A 17 -1.56 -17.63 5.78
C ALA A 17 -0.02 -17.66 5.70
N SER A 18 0.70 -17.38 6.79
CA SER A 18 2.16 -17.28 6.82
C SER A 18 2.83 -18.52 7.42
N SER A 19 4.00 -18.88 6.90
CA SER A 19 4.84 -19.97 7.43
C SER A 19 6.33 -19.71 7.12
N GLY A 20 7.22 -20.58 7.57
CA GLY A 20 8.66 -20.49 7.24
C GLY A 20 8.98 -20.57 5.74
N ARG A 21 8.01 -20.97 4.91
CA ARG A 21 8.12 -21.07 3.44
C ARG A 21 7.11 -20.19 2.69
N ARG A 22 6.25 -19.47 3.40
CA ARG A 22 5.19 -18.64 2.83
C ARG A 22 5.12 -17.30 3.56
N LEU A 23 5.22 -16.22 2.80
CA LEU A 23 4.95 -14.87 3.25
C LEU A 23 3.54 -14.51 2.81
N SER A 24 2.72 -14.00 3.73
CA SER A 24 1.42 -13.41 3.43
C SER A 24 1.34 -12.06 4.11
N ALA A 25 1.04 -11.02 3.33
CA ALA A 25 0.99 -9.64 3.79
C ALA A 25 -0.38 -9.03 3.48
N SER A 26 -0.99 -8.42 4.50
CA SER A 26 -2.13 -7.52 4.35
C SER A 26 -1.64 -6.08 4.29
N VAL A 27 -2.29 -5.25 3.47
CA VAL A 27 -1.88 -3.88 3.22
C VAL A 27 -3.06 -2.94 3.39
N ARG A 28 -2.81 -1.87 4.14
CA ARG A 28 -3.75 -0.76 4.31
C ARG A 28 -3.13 0.52 3.76
N HIS A 29 -3.87 1.23 2.93
CA HIS A 29 -3.47 2.50 2.33
C HIS A 29 -4.29 3.66 2.91
N GLU A 30 -3.63 4.72 3.35
CA GLU A 30 -4.24 5.86 4.03
C GLU A 30 -3.73 7.18 3.44
N ALA A 31 -4.62 8.17 3.36
CA ALA A 31 -4.24 9.56 3.18
C ALA A 31 -3.90 10.19 4.53
N VAL A 32 -2.80 10.92 4.61
CA VAL A 32 -2.39 11.69 5.79
C VAL A 32 -2.83 13.14 5.61
N LEU A 33 -3.58 13.66 6.56
CA LEU A 33 -4.04 15.05 6.57
C LEU A 33 -3.08 15.94 7.38
N ALA A 34 -3.06 17.23 7.06
CA ALA A 34 -2.24 18.22 7.75
C ALA A 34 -2.54 18.36 9.25
N ASP A 35 -3.74 17.96 9.68
CA ASP A 35 -4.16 17.96 11.09
C ASP A 35 -3.77 16.65 11.83
N GLY A 36 -2.98 15.78 11.19
CA GLY A 36 -2.52 14.50 11.74
C GLY A 36 -3.55 13.36 11.64
N ARG A 37 -4.79 13.65 11.24
CA ARG A 37 -5.79 12.60 10.99
C ARG A 37 -5.43 11.81 9.73
N ARG A 38 -6.05 10.65 9.61
CA ARG A 38 -5.89 9.75 8.48
C ARG A 38 -7.23 9.33 7.94
N VAL A 39 -7.31 9.18 6.62
CA VAL A 39 -8.49 8.66 5.94
C VAL A 39 -8.10 7.37 5.24
N LEU A 40 -8.85 6.30 5.49
CA LEU A 40 -8.66 5.03 4.83
C LEU A 40 -8.99 5.15 3.33
N LEU A 41 -8.08 4.67 2.49
CA LEU A 41 -8.22 4.65 1.04
C LEU A 41 -8.51 3.23 0.55
N LEU A 42 -7.69 2.26 0.98
CA LEU A 42 -7.79 0.84 0.62
C LEU A 42 -7.45 -0.02 1.85
N ASP A 43 -8.24 -1.06 2.13
CA ASP A 43 -8.01 -2.04 3.21
C ASP A 43 -8.08 -3.50 2.72
N ASP A 44 -8.28 -3.70 1.43
CA ASP A 44 -8.48 -4.99 0.77
C ASP A 44 -7.25 -5.46 -0.02
N ARG A 45 -6.11 -4.81 0.17
CA ARG A 45 -4.86 -5.08 -0.56
C ARG A 45 -3.93 -5.99 0.21
N GLY A 46 -3.07 -6.68 -0.52
CA GLY A 46 -2.13 -7.63 0.04
C GLY A 46 -1.39 -8.40 -1.03
N TRP A 47 -0.44 -9.23 -0.61
CA TRP A 47 0.21 -10.19 -1.48
C TRP A 47 0.68 -11.41 -0.71
N GLY A 48 0.89 -12.50 -1.45
CA GLY A 48 1.55 -13.69 -0.95
C GLY A 48 2.78 -14.02 -1.78
N ALA A 49 3.81 -14.54 -1.13
CA ALA A 49 4.98 -15.12 -1.79
C ALA A 49 5.29 -16.50 -1.19
N SER A 50 5.71 -17.44 -2.04
CA SER A 50 6.14 -18.77 -1.61
C SER A 50 7.60 -18.97 -1.99
N GLY A 51 8.35 -19.71 -1.17
CA GLY A 51 9.78 -19.89 -1.39
C GLY A 51 10.40 -21.05 -0.61
N PRO A 52 11.74 -21.15 -0.63
CA PRO A 52 12.45 -22.08 0.23
C PRO A 52 12.23 -21.75 1.72
N PRO A 53 12.55 -22.68 2.65
CA PRO A 53 12.67 -22.34 4.06
C PRO A 53 13.54 -21.10 4.26
N GLY A 54 13.08 -20.15 5.07
CA GLY A 54 13.79 -18.90 5.31
C GLY A 54 13.43 -17.76 4.35
N ILE A 55 12.32 -17.86 3.60
CA ILE A 55 11.82 -16.78 2.73
C ILE A 55 11.77 -15.42 3.44
N TRP A 56 11.38 -15.39 4.72
CA TRP A 56 11.31 -14.17 5.52
C TRP A 56 12.67 -13.51 5.72
N ALA A 57 13.71 -14.29 6.03
CA ALA A 57 15.06 -13.78 6.22
C ALA A 57 15.74 -13.38 4.90
N ALA A 58 15.31 -13.95 3.78
CA ALA A 58 15.79 -13.60 2.45
C ALA A 58 15.09 -12.36 1.85
N THR A 59 13.94 -11.97 2.39
CA THR A 59 13.16 -10.82 1.92
C THR A 59 13.71 -9.54 2.53
N SER A 60 14.07 -8.56 1.70
CA SER A 60 14.55 -7.26 2.20
C SER A 60 13.40 -6.30 2.50
N VAL A 61 13.64 -5.34 3.38
CA VAL A 61 12.69 -4.23 3.64
C VAL A 61 12.42 -3.44 2.35
N ALA A 62 13.44 -3.23 1.52
CA ALA A 62 13.31 -2.50 0.26
C ALA A 62 12.37 -3.23 -0.73
N ASP A 63 12.44 -4.56 -0.81
CA ASP A 63 11.56 -5.35 -1.67
C ASP A 63 10.10 -5.30 -1.18
N VAL A 64 9.91 -5.39 0.14
CA VAL A 64 8.59 -5.26 0.78
C VAL A 64 8.00 -3.88 0.50
N GLU A 65 8.81 -2.84 0.62
CA GLU A 65 8.39 -1.46 0.35
C GLU A 65 8.03 -1.23 -1.13
N ALA A 66 8.80 -1.77 -2.05
CA ALA A 66 8.51 -1.69 -3.49
C ALA A 66 7.23 -2.46 -3.84
N THR A 67 7.07 -3.65 -3.28
CA THR A 67 5.85 -4.48 -3.46
C THR A 67 4.63 -3.78 -2.88
N ALA A 68 4.74 -3.20 -1.68
CA ALA A 68 3.65 -2.48 -1.04
C ALA A 68 3.17 -1.28 -1.86
N ARG A 69 4.09 -0.54 -2.50
CA ARG A 69 3.72 0.55 -3.42
C ARG A 69 3.05 0.06 -4.69
N THR A 70 3.44 -1.12 -5.18
CA THR A 70 2.85 -1.74 -6.37
C THR A 70 1.41 -2.18 -6.09
N VAL A 71 1.16 -2.90 -4.99
CA VAL A 71 -0.17 -3.48 -4.70
C VAL A 71 -1.25 -2.45 -4.33
N VAL A 72 -0.85 -1.26 -3.86
CA VAL A 72 -1.76 -0.13 -3.61
C VAL A 72 -1.76 0.87 -4.75
N GLY A 73 -0.98 0.63 -5.80
CA GLY A 73 -0.88 1.48 -6.97
C GLY A 73 -1.91 1.13 -8.03
N PRO A 74 -1.81 1.76 -9.21
CA PRO A 74 -2.63 1.42 -10.36
C PRO A 74 -2.48 -0.04 -10.76
N ASP A 75 -3.57 -0.66 -11.21
CA ASP A 75 -3.53 -2.00 -11.76
C ASP A 75 -2.76 -2.02 -13.11
N GLU A 76 -2.30 -3.21 -13.52
CA GLU A 76 -1.63 -3.38 -14.81
C GLU A 76 -2.58 -3.10 -15.98
N PRO A 77 -2.07 -2.60 -17.13
CA PRO A 77 -2.89 -2.35 -18.31
C PRO A 77 -3.59 -3.62 -18.82
N PHE A 78 -4.87 -3.53 -19.12
CA PHE A 78 -5.68 -4.62 -19.68
C PHE A 78 -6.67 -4.08 -20.73
N ASP A 79 -7.28 -4.94 -21.54
CA ASP A 79 -8.34 -4.60 -22.51
C ASP A 79 -8.07 -3.36 -23.40
N GLY A 80 -6.80 -3.14 -23.76
CA GLY A 80 -6.37 -2.02 -24.61
C GLY A 80 -6.18 -0.69 -23.88
N HIS A 81 -6.37 -0.65 -22.55
CA HIS A 81 -5.97 0.47 -21.72
C HIS A 81 -4.45 0.61 -21.68
N THR A 82 -3.97 1.84 -21.55
CA THR A 82 -2.56 2.14 -21.31
C THR A 82 -2.27 2.23 -19.82
N ALA A 83 -0.99 2.22 -19.44
CA ALA A 83 -0.58 2.49 -18.06
C ALA A 83 -1.01 3.87 -17.57
N ALA A 84 -1.13 4.85 -18.48
CA ALA A 84 -1.60 6.19 -18.13
C ALA A 84 -3.10 6.20 -17.80
N ASP A 85 -3.91 5.42 -18.52
CA ASP A 85 -5.34 5.29 -18.26
C ASP A 85 -5.58 4.62 -16.89
N MET A 86 -4.89 3.51 -16.64
CA MET A 86 -4.94 2.81 -15.36
C MET A 86 -4.55 3.72 -14.19
N ALA A 87 -3.50 4.52 -14.37
CA ALA A 87 -3.07 5.48 -13.37
C ALA A 87 -4.12 6.58 -13.15
N ALA A 88 -4.71 7.14 -14.20
CA ALA A 88 -5.73 8.17 -14.09
C ALA A 88 -6.95 7.67 -13.32
N ASP A 89 -7.46 6.48 -13.67
CA ASP A 89 -8.61 5.87 -13.01
C ASP A 89 -8.33 5.55 -11.54
N HIS A 90 -7.15 5.00 -11.24
CA HIS A 90 -6.72 4.72 -9.89
C HIS A 90 -6.71 5.99 -9.02
N TRP A 91 -6.05 7.05 -9.45
CA TRP A 91 -5.96 8.29 -8.66
C TRP A 91 -7.31 9.01 -8.55
N ALA A 92 -8.16 8.94 -9.57
CA ALA A 92 -9.52 9.45 -9.52
C ALA A 92 -10.37 8.71 -8.48
N GLN A 93 -10.27 7.38 -8.44
CA GLN A 93 -10.96 6.55 -7.46
C GLN A 93 -10.55 6.89 -6.02
N LEU A 94 -9.25 7.06 -5.75
CA LEU A 94 -8.76 7.46 -4.43
C LEU A 94 -9.21 8.88 -4.03
N ALA A 95 -9.19 9.83 -4.97
CA ALA A 95 -9.71 11.18 -4.75
C ALA A 95 -11.22 11.18 -4.42
N ASP A 96 -11.98 10.28 -5.05
CA ASP A 96 -13.40 10.10 -4.77
C ASP A 96 -13.69 9.52 -3.38
N VAL A 97 -12.86 8.59 -2.91
CA VAL A 97 -12.94 8.10 -1.51
C VAL A 97 -12.72 9.25 -0.53
N LEU A 98 -11.71 10.09 -0.76
CA LEU A 98 -11.45 11.26 0.09
C LEU A 98 -12.60 12.26 0.06
N ARG A 99 -13.18 12.51 -1.12
CA ARG A 99 -14.31 13.41 -1.30
C ARG A 99 -15.52 12.94 -0.49
N ARG A 100 -15.82 11.64 -0.47
CA ARG A 100 -16.88 11.05 0.36
C ARG A 100 -16.61 11.21 1.85
N ALA A 101 -15.35 11.25 2.26
CA ALA A 101 -14.91 11.56 3.62
C ALA A 101 -14.84 13.08 3.93
N GLY A 102 -15.31 13.94 3.02
CA GLY A 102 -15.31 15.39 3.20
C GLY A 102 -13.94 16.06 2.98
N VAL A 103 -13.01 15.38 2.30
CA VAL A 103 -11.68 15.89 1.96
C VAL A 103 -11.57 16.04 0.45
N THR A 104 -11.36 17.28 -0.03
CA THR A 104 -11.19 17.54 -1.46
C THR A 104 -9.71 17.58 -1.83
N VAL A 105 -9.30 16.78 -2.81
CA VAL A 105 -7.96 16.80 -3.40
C VAL A 105 -8.06 16.48 -4.89
N ASP A 106 -7.21 17.11 -5.70
CA ASP A 106 -7.06 16.77 -7.11
C ASP A 106 -6.30 15.43 -7.27
N ALA A 107 -6.76 14.57 -8.19
CA ALA A 107 -6.17 13.25 -8.43
C ALA A 107 -4.70 13.34 -8.86
N ALA A 108 -4.37 14.29 -9.74
CA ALA A 108 -2.98 14.47 -10.18
C ALA A 108 -2.10 15.00 -9.03
N ARG A 109 -2.64 15.84 -8.15
CA ARG A 109 -1.94 16.27 -6.93
C ARG A 109 -1.69 15.11 -5.97
N LEU A 110 -2.70 14.26 -5.76
CA LEU A 110 -2.65 13.07 -4.92
C LEU A 110 -1.53 12.12 -5.37
N ALA A 111 -1.43 11.89 -6.69
CA ALA A 111 -0.39 11.05 -7.31
C ALA A 111 1.06 11.53 -7.05
N ARG A 112 1.24 12.81 -6.72
CA ARG A 112 2.55 13.43 -6.47
C ARG A 112 2.84 13.66 -4.99
N LEU A 113 1.99 13.17 -4.09
CA LEU A 113 2.24 13.31 -2.66
C LEU A 113 3.36 12.35 -2.21
N PRO A 114 4.13 12.72 -1.18
CA PRO A 114 5.06 11.79 -0.54
C PRO A 114 4.34 10.51 -0.10
N HIS A 115 4.97 9.36 -0.34
CA HIS A 115 4.40 8.05 -0.03
C HIS A 115 5.31 7.29 0.94
N GLU A 116 4.92 7.29 2.20
CA GLU A 116 5.57 6.52 3.28
C GLU A 116 5.04 5.08 3.28
N VAL A 117 5.95 4.10 3.39
CA VAL A 117 5.59 2.71 3.68
C VAL A 117 6.06 2.38 5.09
N VAL A 118 5.18 1.80 5.90
CA VAL A 118 5.45 1.44 7.28
C VAL A 118 5.12 -0.02 7.49
N LEU A 119 6.15 -0.80 7.81
CA LEU A 119 6.02 -2.20 8.24
C LEU A 119 5.65 -2.21 9.71
N SER A 120 4.64 -2.98 10.08
CA SER A 120 4.28 -3.24 11.48
C SER A 120 5.42 -3.90 12.24
N ASP A 121 5.40 -3.80 13.57
CA ASP A 121 6.41 -4.44 14.42
C ASP A 121 6.41 -5.96 14.26
N ARG A 122 5.23 -6.57 14.10
CA ARG A 122 5.12 -8.02 13.84
C ARG A 122 5.72 -8.42 12.50
N PHE A 123 5.51 -7.63 11.45
CA PHE A 123 6.13 -7.89 10.15
C PHE A 123 7.65 -7.75 10.21
N ARG A 124 8.16 -6.70 10.86
CA ARG A 124 9.60 -6.48 11.07
C ARG A 124 10.25 -7.60 11.89
N ALA A 125 9.58 -8.04 12.96
CA ALA A 125 10.05 -9.17 13.77
C ALA A 125 10.17 -10.45 12.93
N ARG A 126 9.26 -10.66 11.97
CA ARG A 126 9.32 -11.81 11.08
C ARG A 126 10.46 -11.76 10.07
N LEU A 127 10.74 -10.59 9.49
CA LEU A 127 11.90 -10.40 8.60
C LEU A 127 13.24 -10.62 9.34
N GLY A 128 13.31 -10.23 10.62
CA GLY A 128 14.50 -10.39 11.45
C GLY A 128 14.67 -11.76 12.11
N ALA A 129 13.64 -12.60 12.07
CA ALA A 129 13.68 -13.94 12.66
C ALA A 129 14.53 -14.87 11.77
N ARG A 130 15.73 -15.22 12.27
CA ARG A 130 16.60 -16.24 11.68
C ARG A 130 16.37 -17.59 12.32
#